data_AF-A0A7Z8E1A6-F1
#
_entry.id   AF-A0A7Z8E1A6-F1
#
_cell.length_a   1.000
_cell.length_b   1.000
_cell.length_c   1.000
_cell.angle_alpha   90.00
_cell.angle_beta   90.00
_cell.angle_gamma   90.00
#
_symmetry.space_group_name_H-M   'P 1'
#
loop_
_entity.id
_entity.type
_entity.pdbx_description
1 polymer ?
#
loop_
_entity_poly.entity_id
_entity_poly.type
_entity_poly.pdbx_seq_one_letter_code
_entity_poly.pdbx_strand_id
1 'polypeptide(L)' 'MFTKKKDKFMVQLEEMVFNLDRAAMEFGKMDFNTHLDLKAYSDNIKTYESHGDELMHQVITDLNQTFITPIEREDILSLC' A
#
# COMPACT_ATOMS: atom_id res chain seq x y z
N MET A 1 -25.52 13.28 -14.51
CA MET A 1 -24.89 11.98 -14.21
C MET A 1 -24.21 12.12 -12.85
N PHE A 2 -24.75 11.50 -11.80
CA PHE A 2 -24.21 11.63 -10.44
C PHE A 2 -22.95 10.76 -10.32
N THR A 3 -21.77 11.37 -10.29
CA THR A 3 -20.53 10.69 -9.93
C THR A 3 -20.55 10.41 -8.43
N LYS A 4 -20.71 9.15 -8.01
CA LYS A 4 -20.51 8.78 -6.60
C LYS A 4 -19.05 9.09 -6.25
N LYS A 5 -18.80 9.87 -5.19
CA LYS A 5 -17.46 10.00 -4.62
C LYS A 5 -16.97 8.58 -4.28
N LYS A 6 -15.72 8.25 -4.64
CA LYS A 6 -15.10 6.99 -4.22
C LYS A 6 -15.08 6.94 -2.69
N ASP A 7 -15.40 5.77 -2.16
CA ASP A 7 -15.33 5.51 -0.73
C ASP A 7 -13.88 5.65 -0.23
N LYS A 8 -13.71 6.17 0.99
CA LYS A 8 -12.38 6.43 1.56
C LYS A 8 -11.54 5.16 1.65
N PHE A 9 -12.11 4.06 2.14
CA PHE A 9 -11.39 2.79 2.28
C PHE A 9 -11.07 2.20 0.91
N MET A 10 -11.95 2.35 -0.08
CA MET A 10 -11.66 1.91 -1.44
C MET A 10 -10.46 2.66 -2.04
N VAL A 11 -10.35 3.97 -1.79
CA VAL A 11 -9.19 4.76 -2.23
C VAL A 11 -7.92 4.29 -1.53
N GLN A 12 -7.97 4.05 -0.22
CA GLN A 12 -6.80 3.60 0.54
C GLN A 12 -6.33 2.20 0.13
N LEU A 13 -7.25 1.26 -0.08
CA LEU A 13 -6.93 -0.08 -0.59
C LEU A 13 -6.33 0.01 -2.00
N GLU A 14 -6.85 0.90 -2.85
CA GLU A 14 -6.28 1.16 -4.19
C GLU A 14 -4.85 1.72 -4.09
N GLU A 15 -4.57 2.61 -3.14
CA GLU A 15 -3.21 3.09 -2.86
C GLU A 15 -2.26 1.98 -2.39
N MET A 16 -2.72 1.06 -1.53
CA MET A 16 -1.94 -0.11 -1.10
C MET A 16 -1.59 -1.01 -2.30
N VAL A 17 -2.57 -1.29 -3.18
CA VAL A 17 -2.33 -2.06 -4.42
C VAL A 17 -1.31 -1.37 -5.31
N PHE A 18 -1.40 -0.05 -5.50
CA PHE A 18 -0.42 0.69 -6.30
C PHE A 18 0.97 0.73 -5.67
N ASN A 19 1.08 0.74 -4.35
CA ASN A 19 2.37 0.62 -3.68
C ASN A 19 2.98 -0.76 -3.91
N LEU A 20 2.18 -1.82 -3.75
CA LEU A 20 2.61 -3.20 -3.98
C LEU A 20 3.01 -3.46 -5.43
N ASP A 21 2.23 -2.96 -6.41
CA ASP A 21 2.53 -3.10 -7.84
C ASP A 21 3.85 -2.41 -8.21
N ARG A 22 4.06 -1.19 -7.72
CA ARG A 22 5.33 -0.47 -7.90
C ARG A 22 6.49 -1.20 -7.23
N ALA A 23 6.31 -1.67 -6.00
CA ALA A 23 7.31 -2.46 -5.30
C ALA A 23 7.68 -3.73 -6.08
N ALA A 24 6.69 -4.46 -6.60
CA ALA A 24 6.89 -5.67 -7.39
C ALA A 24 7.62 -5.38 -8.71
N MET A 25 7.26 -4.27 -9.38
CA MET A 25 7.93 -3.86 -10.61
C MET A 25 9.38 -3.45 -10.36
N GLU A 26 9.67 -2.68 -9.30
CA GLU A 26 11.05 -2.36 -8.93
C GLU A 26 11.82 -3.61 -8.48
N PHE A 27 11.18 -4.52 -7.75
CA PHE A 27 11.77 -5.78 -7.32
C PHE A 27 12.16 -6.66 -8.52
N GLY A 28 11.36 -6.64 -9.59
CA GLY A 28 11.65 -7.36 -10.83
C GLY A 28 12.87 -6.82 -11.60
N LYS A 29 13.35 -5.60 -11.33
CA LYS A 29 14.54 -5.00 -11.96
C LYS A 29 15.84 -5.44 -11.30
N MET A 30 15.86 -6.67 -10.77
CA MET A 30 16.96 -7.23 -9.98
C MET A 30 18.21 -7.47 -10.85
N ASP A 31 18.96 -6.41 -11.13
CA ASP A 31 20.18 -6.41 -11.95
C ASP A 31 21.26 -5.55 -11.30
N PHE A 32 22.31 -6.19 -10.76
CA PHE A 32 23.36 -5.52 -9.99
C PHE A 32 24.74 -6.06 -10.36
N ASN A 33 25.71 -5.16 -10.55
CA ASN A 33 27.08 -5.52 -10.88
C ASN A 33 28.05 -5.30 -9.71
N THR A 34 27.64 -4.53 -8.70
CA THR A 34 28.46 -4.21 -7.52
C THR A 34 27.65 -4.27 -6.22
N HIS A 35 28.38 -4.33 -5.09
CA HIS A 35 27.76 -4.25 -3.75
C HIS A 35 27.07 -2.90 -3.48
N LEU A 36 27.52 -1.81 -4.12
CA LEU A 36 26.88 -0.50 -3.98
C LEU A 36 25.52 -0.48 -4.69
N ASP A 37 25.43 -1.09 -5.86
CA ASP A 37 24.17 -1.23 -6.61
C ASP A 37 23.16 -2.06 -5.82
N LEU A 38 23.61 -3.17 -5.23
CA LEU A 38 22.76 -4.02 -4.38
C LEU A 38 22.23 -3.25 -3.16
N LYS A 39 23.07 -2.42 -2.53
CA LYS A 39 22.64 -1.61 -1.38
C LYS A 39 21.62 -0.56 -1.80
N ALA A 40 21.89 0.18 -2.88
CA ALA A 40 20.95 1.19 -3.38
C ALA A 40 19.60 0.57 -3.78
N TYR A 41 19.62 -0.62 -4.39
CA TYR A 41 18.41 -1.39 -4.67
C TYR A 41 17.67 -1.79 -3.39
N SER A 42 18.37 -2.35 -2.40
CA SER A 42 17.77 -2.75 -1.13
C SER A 42 17.15 -1.57 -0.40
N ASP A 43 17.83 -0.43 -0.38
CA ASP A 43 17.33 0.80 0.25
C ASP A 43 16.07 1.29 -0.49
N ASN A 44 16.06 1.23 -1.83
CA ASN A 44 14.88 1.57 -2.64
C ASN A 44 13.69 0.66 -2.34
N ILE A 45 13.88 -0.67 -2.33
CA ILE A 45 12.80 -1.62 -1.97
C ILE A 45 12.28 -1.36 -0.56
N LYS A 46 13.16 -1.04 0.38
CA LYS A 46 12.78 -0.71 1.76
C LYS A 46 11.88 0.53 1.83
N THR A 47 12.03 1.50 0.93
CA THR A 47 11.11 2.66 0.90
C THR A 47 9.67 2.25 0.60
N TYR A 48 9.46 1.26 -0.28
CA TYR A 48 8.12 0.75 -0.58
C TYR A 48 7.51 -0.05 0.58
N GLU A 49 8.33 -0.80 1.30
CA GLU A 49 7.89 -1.51 2.50
C GLU A 49 7.44 -0.52 3.58
N SER A 50 8.27 0.48 3.89
CA SER A 50 7.94 1.47 4.92
C SER A 50 6.70 2.30 4.55
N HIS A 51 6.53 2.64 3.27
CA HIS A 51 5.32 3.30 2.79
C HIS A 51 4.08 2.39 2.85
N GLY A 52 4.25 1.08 2.60
CA GLY A 52 3.18 0.09 2.78
C GLY A 52 2.68 0.02 4.22
N ASP A 53 3.61 -0.01 5.18
CA ASP A 53 3.30 0.03 6.62
C ASP A 53 2.54 1.30 7.01
N GLU A 54 2.94 2.46 6.49
CA GLU A 54 2.24 3.74 6.72
C GLU A 54 0.79 3.70 6.21
N LEU A 55 0.57 3.17 5.00
CA LEU A 55 -0.77 3.00 4.43
C LEU A 55 -1.61 2.05 5.28
N MET A 56 -1.05 0.93 5.71
CA MET A 56 -1.73 -0.04 6.57
C MET A 56 -2.15 0.59 7.91
N HIS A 57 -1.22 1.29 8.56
CA HIS A 57 -1.50 1.99 9.81
C HIS A 57 -2.61 3.05 9.64
N GLN A 58 -2.60 3.77 8.53
CA GLN A 58 -3.62 4.76 8.21
C GLN A 58 -5.02 4.12 8.03
N VAL A 59 -5.11 3.01 7.28
CA VAL A 59 -6.38 2.27 7.12
C VAL A 59 -6.91 1.79 8.46
N ILE A 60 -6.06 1.15 9.28
CA ILE A 60 -6.47 0.64 10.59
C ILE A 60 -6.94 1.78 11.50
N THR A 61 -6.23 2.91 11.51
CA THR A 61 -6.59 4.10 12.30
C THR A 61 -7.95 4.64 11.88
N ASP A 62 -8.17 4.80 10.58
CA ASP A 62 -9.43 5.29 10.03
C ASP A 62 -10.59 4.33 10.25
N LEU A 63 -10.33 3.03 10.16
CA LEU A 63 -11.30 1.98 10.42
C LEU A 63 -11.73 1.96 11.89
N ASN A 64 -10.81 2.24 12.82
CA ASN A 64 -11.12 2.38 14.25
C ASN A 64 -11.93 3.64 14.57
N GLN A 65 -11.82 4.68 13.75
CA GLN A 65 -12.55 5.95 13.91
C GLN A 65 -13.88 5.98 13.12
N THR A 66 -14.18 4.95 12.34
CA THR A 66 -15.35 4.91 11.47
C THR A 66 -16.39 3.91 11.99
N PHE A 67 -17.62 4.39 12.20
CA PHE A 67 -18.72 3.56 12.72
C PHE A 67 -19.44 2.75 11.63
N ILE A 68 -19.55 3.30 10.41
CA ILE A 68 -20.20 2.64 9.27
C ILE A 68 -19.19 2.51 8.14
N THR A 69 -18.93 1.29 7.71
CA THR A 69 -18.04 0.95 6.60
C THR A 69 -18.86 0.47 5.39
N PRO A 70 -18.35 0.64 4.15
CA PRO A 70 -19.07 0.22 2.94
C PRO A 70 -19.12 -1.31 2.76
N ILE A 71 -18.18 -2.03 3.36
CA ILE A 71 -18.09 -3.50 3.42
C ILE A 71 -17.79 -3.91 4.87
N GLU A 72 -17.70 -5.20 5.17
CA GLU A 72 -17.42 -5.68 6.52
C GLU A 72 -16.05 -5.22 6.99
N ARG A 73 -15.96 -4.82 8.26
CA ARG A 73 -14.71 -4.34 8.87
C ARG A 73 -13.62 -5.42 8.85
N GLU A 74 -14.01 -6.67 9.07
CA GLU A 74 -13.11 -7.81 9.08
C GLU A 74 -12.52 -8.07 7.68
N ASP A 75 -13.31 -7.85 6.62
CA ASP A 75 -12.81 -7.94 5.24
C ASP A 75 -11.73 -6.88 4.98
N ILE A 76 -11.95 -5.62 5.39
CA ILE A 76 -10.96 -4.54 5.21
C ILE A 76 -9.67 -4.90 5.95
N LEU A 77 -9.76 -5.39 7.19
CA LEU A 77 -8.59 -5.81 7.97
C LEU A 77 -7.85 -6.99 7.35
N SER A 78 -8.57 -7.92 6.71
CA SER A 78 -7.96 -9.10 6.07
C SER A 78 -7.21 -8.76 4.77
N LEU A 79 -7.52 -7.61 4.16
CA LEU A 79 -6.90 -7.12 2.92
C LEU A 79 -5.70 -6.21 3.18
N CYS A 80 -5.52 -5.77 4.42
CA CYS A 80 -4.36 -5.01 4.87
C CYS A 80 -3.20 -5.95 5.21
#